data_AF-A0A8S3YJW1-F1
#
_entry.id   AF-A0A8S3YJW1-F1
#
_cell.length_a   1.000
_cell.length_b   1.000
_cell.length_c   1.000
_cell.angle_alpha   90.00
_cell.angle_beta   90.00
_cell.angle_gamma   90.00
#
_symmetry.space_group_name_H-M   'P 1'
#
loop_
_entity.id
_entity.type
_entity.pdbx_description
1 polymer ?
#
loop_
_entity_poly.entity_id
_entity_poly.type
_entity_poly.pdbx_seq_one_letter_code
_entity_poly.pdbx_strand_id
1 'polypeptide(L)'
;NNPVKTIWSRTQCNIIKSSAAFQQCREVMSQSHIDRYVADCEKATCWCDGDSDSDCLCDTIAHFAVVCDSLGHPVEWRHQNLCPVQCGGDMIYSSSNRPCKATCLDLINNSTQCDVLGGVEGCFCPPGTVWHESRCISSAQCPCYDGMYLYDSGTVLKKDCNICACEEGKFACRPTNCSECLQDEFKCITNEICIHQSSVCNGIFDCYDGSDESSDLCDKKNCTSEQFQCKLSGECINSSQLCDGVAHCDDGSDEDKDKCG
;
A
#
# COMPACT_ATOMS: atom_id res chain seq x y z
N ASN A 1 9.31 -43.41 -35.53
CA ASN A 1 10.36 -42.64 -36.22
C ASN A 1 9.79 -42.10 -37.52
N ASN A 2 9.41 -40.83 -37.57
CA ASN A 2 8.85 -40.20 -38.78
C ASN A 2 10.00 -39.59 -39.61
N PRO A 3 10.44 -40.23 -40.72
CA PRO A 3 11.62 -39.78 -41.47
C PRO A 3 11.43 -38.41 -42.13
N VAL A 4 10.19 -37.96 -42.33
CA VAL A 4 9.87 -36.64 -42.89
C VAL A 4 10.16 -35.52 -41.88
N LYS A 5 10.01 -35.80 -40.57
CA LYS A 5 10.24 -34.82 -39.49
C LYS A 5 11.69 -34.74 -39.02
N THR A 6 12.55 -35.68 -39.40
CA THR A 6 13.94 -35.74 -38.92
C THR A 6 14.76 -34.51 -39.29
N ILE A 7 14.57 -33.94 -40.49
CA ILE A 7 15.29 -32.73 -40.91
C ILE A 7 14.78 -31.52 -40.13
N TRP A 8 13.46 -31.34 -40.06
CA TRP A 8 12.83 -30.25 -39.31
C TRP A 8 13.25 -30.27 -37.84
N SER A 9 13.16 -31.44 -37.21
CA SER A 9 13.54 -31.70 -35.82
C SER A 9 14.99 -31.30 -35.52
N ARG A 10 15.95 -31.74 -36.34
CA ARG A 10 17.36 -31.33 -36.23
C ARG A 10 17.54 -29.83 -36.36
N THR A 11 16.88 -29.20 -37.33
CA THR A 11 16.99 -27.76 -37.55
C THR A 11 16.49 -26.96 -36.35
N GLN A 12 15.33 -27.34 -35.79
CA GLN A 12 14.75 -26.63 -34.65
C GLN A 12 15.54 -26.86 -33.35
N CYS A 13 15.88 -28.11 -33.03
CA CYS A 13 16.61 -28.46 -31.81
C CYS A 13 18.05 -27.93 -31.78
N ASN A 14 18.65 -27.62 -32.94
CA ASN A 14 19.97 -27.01 -33.02
C ASN A 14 20.03 -25.62 -32.35
N ILE A 15 18.89 -24.98 -32.07
CA ILE A 15 18.86 -23.69 -31.39
C ILE A 15 19.55 -23.70 -30.02
N ILE A 16 19.48 -24.83 -29.30
CA ILE A 16 20.19 -25.04 -28.02
C ILE A 16 21.69 -24.78 -28.19
N LYS A 17 22.26 -25.16 -29.34
CA LYS A 17 23.68 -24.98 -29.70
C LYS A 17 23.99 -23.67 -30.40
N SER A 18 23.10 -23.18 -31.26
CA SER A 18 23.39 -22.04 -32.15
C SER A 18 22.91 -20.69 -31.62
N SER A 19 21.90 -20.65 -30.75
CA SER A 19 21.36 -19.38 -30.26
C SER A 19 22.33 -18.70 -29.30
N ALA A 20 22.44 -17.37 -29.43
CA ALA A 20 23.18 -16.53 -28.51
C ALA A 20 22.55 -16.52 -27.11
N ALA A 21 21.23 -16.71 -27.00
CA ALA A 21 20.52 -16.73 -25.73
C ALA A 21 21.10 -17.79 -24.77
N PHE A 22 21.38 -18.99 -25.28
CA PHE A 22 21.94 -20.09 -24.49
C PHE A 22 23.47 -20.04 -24.32
N GLN A 23 24.17 -19.03 -24.85
CA GLN A 23 25.63 -19.03 -24.87
C GLN A 23 26.26 -19.14 -23.48
N GLN A 24 25.83 -18.31 -22.53
CA GLN A 24 26.38 -18.29 -21.17
C GLN A 24 26.16 -19.64 -20.46
N CYS A 25 24.98 -20.23 -20.63
CA CYS A 25 24.68 -21.55 -20.07
C CYS A 25 25.54 -22.67 -20.70
N ARG A 26 25.82 -22.60 -22.01
CA ARG A 26 26.69 -23.57 -22.68
C ARG A 26 28.14 -23.51 -22.20
N GLU A 27 28.61 -22.34 -21.77
CA GLU A 27 29.99 -22.16 -21.27
C GLU A 27 30.21 -22.83 -19.91
N VAL A 28 29.15 -23.02 -19.12
CA VAL A 28 29.21 -23.68 -17.80
C VAL A 28 28.84 -25.17 -17.84
N MET A 29 28.55 -25.72 -19.01
CA MET A 29 28.17 -27.12 -19.21
C MET A 29 29.12 -27.86 -20.15
N SER A 30 29.26 -29.18 -19.97
CA SER A 30 30.05 -29.99 -20.89
C SER A 30 29.31 -30.19 -22.23
N GLN A 31 30.07 -30.24 -23.33
CA GLN A 31 29.52 -30.50 -24.66
C GLN A 31 28.68 -31.78 -24.72
N SER A 32 29.13 -32.85 -24.06
CA SER A 32 28.40 -34.12 -23.98
C SER A 32 27.03 -34.03 -23.29
N HIS A 33 26.85 -33.11 -22.34
CA HIS A 33 25.55 -32.87 -21.72
C HIS A 33 24.63 -32.10 -22.66
N ILE A 34 25.15 -31.07 -23.33
CA ILE A 34 24.40 -30.28 -24.32
C ILE A 34 23.96 -31.19 -25.49
N ASP A 35 24.84 -32.07 -25.96
CA ASP A 35 24.53 -33.04 -27.02
C ASP A 35 23.37 -33.98 -26.64
N ARG A 36 23.27 -34.36 -25.36
CA ARG A 36 22.17 -35.20 -24.86
C ARG A 36 20.83 -34.47 -24.92
N TYR A 37 20.78 -33.21 -24.47
CA TYR A 37 19.55 -32.41 -24.57
C TYR A 37 19.10 -32.19 -26.01
N VAL A 38 20.05 -31.96 -26.93
CA VAL A 38 19.73 -31.85 -28.36
C VAL A 38 19.19 -33.18 -28.90
N ALA A 39 19.80 -34.31 -28.55
CA ALA A 39 19.31 -35.63 -28.98
C ALA A 39 17.91 -35.95 -28.40
N ASP A 40 17.65 -35.57 -27.15
CA ASP A 40 16.35 -35.74 -26.50
C ASP A 40 15.29 -34.84 -27.15
N CYS A 41 15.62 -33.59 -27.47
CA CYS A 41 14.77 -32.68 -28.25
C CYS A 41 14.46 -33.29 -29.63
N GLU A 42 15.48 -33.79 -30.34
CA GLU A 42 15.30 -34.40 -31.66
C GLU A 42 14.36 -35.60 -31.61
N LYS A 43 14.55 -36.44 -30.59
CA LYS A 43 13.71 -37.62 -30.38
C LYS A 43 12.27 -37.25 -30.05
N ALA A 44 12.05 -36.31 -29.14
CA ALA A 44 10.71 -35.87 -28.74
C ALA A 44 9.94 -35.28 -29.94
N THR A 45 10.56 -34.33 -30.64
CA THR A 45 9.95 -33.66 -31.80
C THR A 45 9.71 -34.60 -33.00
N CYS A 46 10.56 -35.61 -33.20
CA CYS A 46 10.35 -36.64 -34.24
C CYS A 46 9.15 -37.56 -33.97
N TRP A 47 8.67 -37.64 -32.73
CA TRP A 47 7.59 -38.52 -32.29
C TRP A 47 6.28 -37.78 -32.04
N CYS A 48 6.23 -36.46 -32.26
CA CYS A 48 5.01 -35.68 -32.05
C CYS A 48 4.03 -35.74 -33.22
N ASP A 49 2.75 -35.67 -32.87
CA ASP A 49 1.63 -35.67 -33.81
C ASP A 49 1.30 -34.22 -34.24
N GLY A 50 0.99 -34.04 -35.52
CA GLY A 50 1.20 -32.79 -36.26
C GLY A 50 0.48 -31.52 -35.79
N ASP A 51 -0.60 -31.61 -35.02
CA ASP A 51 -1.32 -30.42 -34.54
C ASP A 51 -0.62 -29.73 -33.36
N SER A 52 0.36 -30.40 -32.73
CA SER A 52 1.11 -29.91 -31.57
C SER A 52 2.63 -29.99 -31.76
N ASP A 53 3.12 -29.96 -33.02
CA ASP A 53 4.56 -30.05 -33.32
C ASP A 53 5.37 -28.92 -32.67
N SER A 54 4.76 -27.74 -32.53
CA SER A 54 5.34 -26.61 -31.79
C SER A 54 5.43 -26.90 -30.29
N ASP A 55 4.45 -27.58 -29.70
CA ASP A 55 4.37 -27.77 -28.24
C ASP A 55 5.51 -28.66 -27.73
N CYS A 56 5.77 -29.78 -28.40
CA CYS A 56 6.87 -30.68 -28.03
C CYS A 56 8.25 -30.03 -28.16
N LEU A 57 8.43 -29.20 -29.18
CA LEU A 57 9.65 -28.42 -29.34
C LEU A 57 9.80 -27.42 -28.18
N CYS A 58 8.72 -26.71 -27.85
CA CYS A 58 8.72 -25.72 -26.79
C CYS A 58 8.98 -26.34 -25.41
N ASP A 59 8.39 -27.49 -25.10
CA ASP A 59 8.57 -28.18 -23.83
C ASP A 59 10.02 -28.64 -23.63
N THR A 60 10.64 -29.17 -24.68
CA THR A 60 12.03 -29.64 -24.61
C THR A 60 13.04 -28.49 -24.49
N ILE A 61 12.80 -27.37 -25.18
CA ILE A 61 13.63 -26.17 -25.01
C ILE A 61 13.40 -25.56 -23.62
N ALA A 62 12.16 -25.52 -23.13
CA ALA A 62 11.83 -25.04 -21.78
C ALA A 62 12.56 -25.85 -20.70
N HIS A 63 12.60 -27.18 -20.83
CA HIS A 63 13.37 -28.04 -19.91
C HIS A 63 14.86 -27.67 -19.88
N PHE A 64 15.47 -27.40 -21.03
CA PHE A 64 16.87 -26.96 -21.06
C PHE A 64 17.05 -25.57 -20.44
N ALA A 65 16.11 -24.64 -20.68
CA ALA A 65 16.12 -23.31 -20.07
C ALA A 65 16.00 -23.36 -18.53
N VAL A 66 15.18 -24.25 -17.98
CA VAL A 66 15.07 -24.48 -16.52
C VAL A 66 16.40 -24.96 -15.94
N VAL A 67 17.12 -25.83 -16.65
CA VAL A 67 18.45 -26.30 -16.23
C VAL A 67 19.43 -25.13 -16.22
N CYS A 68 19.40 -24.27 -17.24
CA CYS A 68 20.23 -23.06 -17.27
C CYS A 68 19.93 -22.11 -16.10
N ASP A 69 18.66 -21.89 -15.78
CA ASP A 69 18.24 -21.08 -14.63
C ASP A 69 18.72 -21.67 -13.30
N SER A 70 18.64 -23.00 -13.13
CA SER A 70 19.14 -23.69 -11.93
C SER A 70 20.66 -23.56 -11.73
N LEU A 71 21.40 -23.28 -12.81
CA LEU A 71 22.83 -22.99 -12.79
C LEU A 71 23.14 -21.49 -12.61
N GLY A 72 22.11 -20.65 -12.42
CA GLY A 72 22.24 -19.20 -12.28
C GLY A 72 22.36 -18.45 -13.61
N HIS A 73 22.01 -19.09 -14.73
CA HIS A 73 22.06 -18.52 -16.07
C HIS A 73 20.66 -18.53 -16.71
N PRO A 74 19.71 -17.70 -16.25
CA PRO A 74 18.40 -17.60 -16.87
C PRO A 74 18.51 -17.15 -18.33
N VAL A 75 17.64 -17.68 -19.20
CA VAL A 75 17.73 -17.46 -20.65
C VAL A 75 16.40 -17.01 -21.22
N GLU A 76 16.35 -15.78 -21.74
CA GLU A 76 15.22 -15.29 -22.54
C GLU A 76 15.26 -15.88 -23.95
N TRP A 77 14.63 -17.06 -24.13
CA TRP A 77 14.70 -17.80 -25.38
C TRP A 77 13.42 -17.71 -26.24
N ARG A 78 12.27 -17.39 -25.63
CA ARG A 78 10.99 -17.31 -26.34
C ARG A 78 10.87 -16.00 -27.11
N HIS A 79 10.33 -16.06 -28.33
CA HIS A 79 10.07 -14.89 -29.16
C HIS A 79 8.99 -15.19 -30.22
N GLN A 80 8.61 -14.19 -31.03
CA GLN A 80 7.47 -14.30 -31.98
C GLN A 80 7.54 -15.51 -32.94
N ASN A 81 8.73 -15.97 -33.29
CA ASN A 81 8.95 -17.06 -34.24
C ASN A 81 9.38 -18.38 -33.56
N LEU A 82 9.46 -18.40 -32.24
CA LEU A 82 9.85 -19.56 -31.46
C LEU A 82 9.12 -19.55 -30.13
N CYS A 83 8.11 -20.40 -30.01
CA CYS A 83 7.38 -20.61 -28.76
C CYS A 83 6.86 -19.30 -28.16
N PRO A 84 6.09 -18.49 -28.93
CA PRO A 84 5.67 -17.17 -28.49
C PRO A 84 4.78 -17.24 -27.24
N VAL A 85 5.05 -16.35 -26.29
CA VAL A 85 4.20 -16.16 -25.10
C VAL A 85 3.35 -14.91 -25.30
N GLN A 86 2.05 -15.04 -25.03
CA GLN A 86 1.12 -13.92 -25.01
C GLN A 86 0.83 -13.57 -23.55
N CYS A 87 1.45 -12.50 -23.07
CA CYS A 87 1.16 -11.96 -21.74
C CYS A 87 -0.05 -11.04 -21.81
N GLY A 88 -0.93 -11.10 -20.80
CA GLY A 88 -2.09 -10.21 -20.70
C GLY A 88 -1.71 -8.81 -20.21
N GLY A 89 -2.39 -7.78 -20.73
CA GLY A 89 -2.12 -6.39 -20.36
C GLY A 89 -0.69 -5.95 -20.71
N ASP A 90 -0.06 -5.20 -19.82
CA ASP A 90 1.30 -4.66 -20.00
C ASP A 90 2.40 -5.56 -19.41
N MET A 91 2.08 -6.82 -19.12
CA MET A 91 3.06 -7.78 -18.59
C MET A 91 4.05 -8.20 -19.68
N ILE A 92 5.28 -8.42 -19.26
CA ILE A 92 6.36 -8.94 -20.10
C ILE A 92 6.70 -10.37 -19.71
N TYR A 93 7.09 -11.17 -20.69
CA TYR A 93 7.63 -12.50 -20.45
C TYR A 93 8.99 -12.38 -19.75
N SER A 94 9.25 -13.31 -18.82
CA SER A 94 10.53 -13.50 -18.16
C SER A 94 10.76 -14.99 -17.95
N SER A 95 11.96 -15.45 -18.30
CA SER A 95 12.41 -16.84 -18.13
C SER A 95 12.69 -17.21 -16.68
N SER A 96 13.03 -16.22 -15.85
CA SER A 96 13.27 -16.37 -14.43
C SER A 96 12.86 -15.10 -13.70
N ASN A 97 11.81 -15.21 -12.89
CA ASN A 97 11.38 -14.12 -12.01
C ASN A 97 10.80 -14.68 -10.71
N ARG A 98 10.57 -13.82 -9.73
CA ARG A 98 9.98 -14.21 -8.46
C ARG A 98 8.56 -14.75 -8.69
N PRO A 99 8.21 -15.93 -8.15
CA PRO A 99 6.90 -16.55 -8.39
C PRO A 99 5.71 -15.73 -7.90
N CYS A 100 5.92 -14.85 -6.93
CA CYS A 100 4.86 -13.98 -6.46
C CYS A 100 4.79 -12.70 -7.27
N LYS A 101 3.60 -12.47 -7.82
CA LYS A 101 3.27 -11.22 -8.49
C LYS A 101 3.18 -10.11 -7.43
N ALA A 102 4.12 -9.18 -7.45
CA ALA A 102 4.03 -7.99 -6.61
C ALA A 102 2.81 -7.17 -7.01
N THR A 103 1.84 -7.07 -6.10
CA THR A 103 0.67 -6.19 -6.23
C THR A 103 0.81 -4.98 -5.33
N CYS A 104 -0.02 -3.95 -5.55
CA CYS A 104 -0.07 -2.81 -4.63
C CYS A 104 -0.41 -3.22 -3.18
N LEU A 105 -1.15 -4.33 -2.98
CA LEU A 105 -1.48 -4.82 -1.64
C LEU A 105 -0.30 -5.51 -0.96
N ASP A 106 0.60 -6.12 -1.73
CA ASP A 106 1.79 -6.79 -1.18
C ASP A 106 2.81 -5.79 -0.63
N LEU A 107 2.86 -4.57 -1.18
CA LEU A 107 3.67 -3.47 -0.64
C LEU A 107 3.26 -3.12 0.80
N ILE A 108 1.98 -3.25 1.12
CA ILE A 108 1.41 -2.94 2.43
C ILE A 108 1.77 -4.03 3.45
N ASN A 109 1.62 -5.30 3.07
CA ASN A 109 1.79 -6.44 3.97
C ASN A 109 3.25 -6.89 4.14
N ASN A 110 4.20 -6.25 3.43
CA ASN A 110 5.63 -6.56 3.49
C ASN A 110 5.91 -8.08 3.32
N SER A 111 5.15 -8.72 2.42
CA SER A 111 5.19 -10.17 2.24
C SER A 111 6.47 -10.57 1.51
N THR A 112 7.48 -11.00 2.26
CA THR A 112 8.77 -11.51 1.77
C THR A 112 8.79 -13.03 1.59
N GLN A 113 7.64 -13.69 1.70
CA GLN A 113 7.53 -15.15 1.69
C GLN A 113 7.93 -15.81 0.35
N CYS A 114 8.18 -15.00 -0.67
CA CYS A 114 8.42 -15.43 -2.04
C CYS A 114 9.91 -15.47 -2.42
N ASP A 115 10.78 -15.00 -1.53
CA ASP A 115 12.24 -15.02 -1.72
C ASP A 115 12.84 -16.44 -1.54
N VAL A 116 12.07 -17.38 -1.00
CA VAL A 116 12.50 -18.75 -0.70
C VAL A 116 12.33 -19.69 -1.90
N LEU A 117 11.52 -19.31 -2.89
CA LEU A 117 11.27 -20.09 -4.09
C LEU A 117 12.20 -19.57 -5.20
N GLY A 118 12.86 -20.49 -5.90
CA GLY A 118 13.69 -20.16 -7.07
C GLY A 118 12.89 -19.44 -8.16
N GLY A 119 13.60 -18.92 -9.15
CA GLY A 119 12.98 -18.24 -10.29
C GLY A 119 12.00 -19.16 -11.02
N VAL A 120 10.88 -18.58 -11.47
CA VAL A 120 9.91 -19.26 -12.32
C VAL A 120 9.73 -18.50 -13.62
N GLU A 121 9.53 -19.25 -14.70
CA GLU A 121 9.16 -18.73 -16.01
C GLU A 121 7.70 -18.26 -16.02
N GLY A 122 7.41 -17.13 -16.64
CA GLY A 122 6.05 -16.61 -16.73
C GLY A 122 5.93 -15.17 -17.23
N CYS A 123 4.75 -14.58 -17.00
CA CYS A 123 4.44 -13.19 -17.34
C CYS A 123 4.44 -12.34 -16.07
N PHE A 124 5.25 -11.28 -16.07
CA PHE A 124 5.45 -10.42 -14.91
C PHE A 124 5.39 -8.95 -15.31
N CYS A 125 5.21 -8.09 -14.31
CA CYS A 125 5.31 -6.65 -14.54
C CYS A 125 6.77 -6.25 -14.81
N PRO A 126 7.02 -5.27 -15.71
CA PRO A 126 8.35 -4.72 -15.92
C PRO A 126 9.01 -4.24 -14.62
N PRO A 127 10.35 -4.21 -14.55
CA PRO A 127 11.07 -3.71 -13.38
C PRO A 127 10.58 -2.32 -12.92
N GLY A 128 10.32 -2.16 -11.62
CA GLY A 128 9.81 -0.91 -11.04
C GLY A 128 8.28 -0.72 -11.15
N THR A 129 7.56 -1.73 -11.64
CA THR A 129 6.09 -1.71 -11.70
C THR A 129 5.48 -2.89 -10.96
N VAL A 130 4.26 -2.71 -10.48
CA VAL A 130 3.46 -3.69 -9.74
C VAL A 130 2.11 -3.88 -10.40
N TRP A 131 1.50 -5.04 -10.19
CA TRP A 131 0.22 -5.35 -10.77
C TRP A 131 -0.93 -4.73 -9.99
N HIS A 132 -1.81 -4.03 -10.71
CA HIS A 132 -3.02 -3.43 -10.15
C HIS A 132 -4.11 -3.40 -11.22
N GLU A 133 -5.29 -3.97 -10.91
CA GLU A 133 -6.49 -3.94 -11.75
C GLU A 133 -6.24 -4.17 -13.26
N SER A 134 -5.58 -5.28 -13.59
CA SER A 134 -5.32 -5.71 -14.97
C SER A 134 -4.22 -4.95 -15.74
N ARG A 135 -3.43 -4.09 -15.07
CA ARG A 135 -2.28 -3.39 -15.67
C ARG A 135 -1.08 -3.32 -14.72
N CYS A 136 0.08 -3.02 -15.28
CA CYS A 136 1.28 -2.75 -14.50
C CYS A 136 1.40 -1.24 -14.26
N ILE A 137 1.41 -0.82 -13.01
CA ILE A 137 1.58 0.59 -12.62
C ILE A 137 2.86 0.76 -11.81
N SER A 138 3.41 1.98 -11.81
CA SER A 138 4.54 2.29 -10.92
C SER A 138 4.12 2.09 -9.46
N SER A 139 5.02 1.58 -8.61
CA SER A 139 4.76 1.47 -7.16
C SER A 139 4.31 2.81 -6.55
N ALA A 140 4.81 3.92 -7.07
CA ALA A 140 4.41 5.27 -6.65
C ALA A 140 2.93 5.59 -6.95
N GLN A 141 2.29 4.91 -7.89
CA GLN A 141 0.88 5.11 -8.25
C GLN A 141 -0.07 4.19 -7.47
N CYS A 142 0.44 3.38 -6.54
CA CYS A 142 -0.42 2.51 -5.76
C CYS A 142 -1.37 3.31 -4.85
N PRO A 143 -2.67 2.97 -4.84
CA PRO A 143 -3.62 3.58 -3.92
C PRO A 143 -3.39 3.08 -2.50
N CYS A 144 -3.76 3.90 -1.52
CA CYS A 144 -3.70 3.58 -0.10
C CYS A 144 -5.08 3.13 0.41
N TYR A 145 -5.09 2.15 1.31
CA TYR A 145 -6.31 1.61 1.93
C TYR A 145 -6.39 2.01 3.40
N ASP A 146 -7.53 2.54 3.82
CA ASP A 146 -7.86 2.79 5.24
C ASP A 146 -9.23 2.17 5.57
N GLY A 147 -9.21 0.95 6.11
CA GLY A 147 -10.42 0.16 6.33
C GLY A 147 -11.12 -0.17 5.01
N MET A 148 -12.21 0.55 4.72
CA MET A 148 -13.05 0.38 3.52
C MET A 148 -12.78 1.45 2.45
N TYR A 149 -12.01 2.49 2.79
CA TYR A 149 -11.79 3.63 1.91
C TYR A 149 -10.51 3.46 1.10
N LEU A 150 -10.58 3.84 -0.16
CA LEU A 150 -9.47 3.82 -1.12
C LEU A 150 -9.09 5.27 -1.46
N TYR A 151 -7.80 5.57 -1.37
CA TYR A 151 -7.25 6.90 -1.65
C TYR A 151 -6.23 6.80 -2.77
N ASP A 152 -6.33 7.70 -3.74
CA ASP A 152 -5.37 7.79 -4.83
C ASP A 152 -3.99 8.23 -4.31
N SER A 153 -2.95 7.83 -5.03
CA SER A 153 -1.59 8.29 -4.77
C SER A 153 -1.50 9.82 -4.75
N GLY A 154 -0.76 10.36 -3.79
CA GLY A 154 -0.62 11.79 -3.56
C GLY A 154 -1.77 12.43 -2.78
N THR A 155 -2.83 11.68 -2.46
CA THR A 155 -3.91 12.20 -1.60
C THR A 155 -3.35 12.55 -0.23
N VAL A 156 -3.63 13.76 0.23
CA VAL A 156 -3.27 14.25 1.56
C VAL A 156 -4.52 14.30 2.42
N LEU A 157 -4.46 13.66 3.58
CA LEU A 157 -5.54 13.64 4.57
C LEU A 157 -5.01 13.98 5.95
N LYS A 158 -5.87 14.58 6.78
CA LYS A 158 -5.60 14.81 8.19
C LYS A 158 -6.14 13.62 8.97
N LYS A 159 -5.26 12.83 9.59
CA LYS A 159 -5.63 11.73 10.49
C LYS A 159 -5.19 12.14 11.89
N ASP A 160 -6.18 12.41 12.73
CA ASP A 160 -5.99 13.02 14.05
C ASP A 160 -5.21 14.34 13.95
N CYS A 161 -4.03 14.42 14.58
CA CYS A 161 -3.14 15.57 14.50
C CYS A 161 -1.94 15.39 13.54
N ASN A 162 -1.99 14.37 12.67
CA ASN A 162 -0.99 14.13 11.64
C ASN A 162 -1.52 14.48 10.25
N ILE A 163 -0.65 15.01 9.39
CA ILE A 163 -0.91 15.13 7.96
C ILE A 163 -0.30 13.88 7.30
N CYS A 164 -1.16 13.06 6.71
CA CYS A 164 -0.77 11.84 6.03
C CYS A 164 -0.91 12.02 4.52
N ALA A 165 0.15 11.70 3.79
CA ALA A 165 0.12 11.60 2.34
C ALA A 165 0.14 10.13 1.91
N CYS A 166 -0.65 9.78 0.90
CA CYS A 166 -0.55 8.46 0.27
C CYS A 166 0.68 8.42 -0.65
N GLU A 167 1.71 7.69 -0.24
CA GLU A 167 2.97 7.54 -0.96
C GLU A 167 3.30 6.05 -1.09
N GLU A 168 3.50 5.56 -2.33
CA GLU A 168 3.84 4.16 -2.62
C GLU A 168 2.88 3.11 -2.00
N GLY A 169 1.58 3.42 -1.96
CA GLY A 169 0.56 2.55 -1.36
C GLY A 169 0.57 2.53 0.18
N LYS A 170 1.36 3.40 0.84
CA LYS A 170 1.41 3.55 2.29
C LYS A 170 1.09 4.98 2.71
N PHE A 171 0.49 5.14 3.89
CA PHE A 171 0.31 6.47 4.48
C PHE A 171 1.61 6.94 5.13
N ALA A 172 2.26 7.91 4.50
CA ALA A 172 3.38 8.66 5.05
C ALA A 172 2.83 9.81 5.91
N CYS A 173 2.67 9.56 7.21
CA CYS A 173 2.18 10.55 8.16
C CYS A 173 3.33 11.38 8.75
N ARG A 174 3.17 12.71 8.71
CA ARG A 174 4.06 13.65 9.37
C ARG A 174 3.33 14.25 10.57
N PRO A 175 3.97 14.28 11.75
CA PRO A 175 3.43 14.99 12.90
C PRO A 175 3.39 16.47 12.57
N THR A 176 2.17 17.00 12.51
CA THR A 176 1.98 18.45 12.63
C THR A 176 2.14 18.81 14.09
N ASN A 177 2.59 20.04 14.37
CA ASN A 177 2.61 20.56 15.72
C ASN A 177 1.17 20.53 16.25
N CYS A 178 0.82 19.52 17.05
CA CYS A 178 -0.44 19.42 17.77
C CYS A 178 -0.49 20.47 18.92
N SER A 179 0.40 21.47 18.86
CA SER A 179 0.51 22.57 19.80
C SER A 179 -0.58 23.62 19.62
N GLU A 180 -1.25 23.66 18.47
CA GLU A 180 -2.38 24.55 18.22
C GLU A 180 -3.61 23.71 17.89
N CYS A 181 -4.55 23.66 18.83
CA CYS A 181 -5.91 23.20 18.57
C CYS A 181 -6.55 24.11 17.50
N LEU A 182 -7.56 23.61 16.77
CA LEU A 182 -8.27 24.42 15.77
C LEU A 182 -8.89 25.66 16.44
N GLN A 183 -9.28 26.65 15.63
CA GLN A 183 -9.80 27.94 16.12
C GLN A 183 -11.01 27.80 17.05
N ASP A 184 -11.74 26.68 16.96
CA ASP A 184 -12.92 26.32 17.76
C ASP A 184 -12.65 25.17 18.75
N GLU A 185 -11.38 24.91 19.10
CA GLU A 185 -10.98 23.85 20.03
C GLU A 185 -10.12 24.40 21.19
N PHE A 186 -10.19 23.75 22.35
CA PHE A 186 -9.43 24.05 23.56
C PHE A 186 -8.42 22.95 23.86
N LYS A 187 -7.19 23.33 24.22
CA LYS A 187 -6.09 22.40 24.54
C LYS A 187 -6.07 22.08 26.03
N CYS A 188 -6.29 20.80 26.38
CA CYS A 188 -6.10 20.32 27.75
C CYS A 188 -4.64 20.52 28.20
N ILE A 189 -4.44 20.90 29.47
CA ILE A 189 -3.14 21.34 30.01
C ILE A 189 -2.07 20.25 29.94
N THR A 190 -2.41 19.01 30.27
CA THR A 190 -1.40 17.97 30.57
C THR A 190 -1.16 17.00 29.43
N ASN A 191 -2.14 16.81 28.52
CA ASN A 191 -2.12 15.68 27.57
C ASN A 191 -2.19 16.07 26.09
N GLU A 192 -2.11 17.36 25.75
CA GLU A 192 -2.23 17.85 24.36
C GLU A 192 -3.50 17.35 23.61
N ILE A 193 -4.54 17.00 24.37
CA ILE A 193 -5.85 16.64 23.83
C ILE A 193 -6.58 17.95 23.50
N CYS A 194 -7.12 18.04 22.28
CA CYS A 194 -8.00 19.13 21.88
C CYS A 194 -9.46 18.70 22.06
N ILE A 195 -10.21 19.45 22.84
CA ILE A 195 -11.67 19.32 22.97
C ILE A 195 -12.34 20.47 22.24
N HIS A 196 -13.63 20.35 21.92
CA HIS A 196 -14.37 21.45 21.28
C HIS A 196 -14.51 22.63 22.26
N GLN A 197 -14.56 23.88 21.79
CA GLN A 197 -14.75 25.05 22.67
C GLN A 197 -16.06 24.99 23.47
N SER A 198 -17.10 24.33 22.94
CA SER A 198 -18.36 24.10 23.68
C SER A 198 -18.23 23.12 24.85
N SER A 199 -17.08 22.44 24.95
CA SER A 199 -16.74 21.54 26.05
C SER A 199 -15.95 22.23 27.16
N VAL A 200 -15.75 23.54 27.07
CA VAL A 200 -15.05 24.32 28.11
C VAL A 200 -16.08 24.95 29.04
N CYS A 201 -15.94 24.73 30.34
CA CYS A 201 -16.86 25.25 31.38
C CYS A 201 -18.32 24.84 31.15
N ASN A 202 -18.55 23.61 30.67
CA ASN A 202 -19.87 23.02 30.47
C ASN A 202 -20.34 22.17 31.67
N GLY A 203 -19.54 22.07 32.72
CA GLY A 203 -19.82 21.28 33.93
C GLY A 203 -19.49 19.78 33.80
N ILE A 204 -18.81 19.37 32.72
CA ILE A 204 -18.39 18.00 32.45
C ILE A 204 -16.86 18.00 32.27
N PHE A 205 -16.17 17.11 32.96
CA PHE A 205 -14.72 16.91 32.77
C PHE A 205 -14.46 16.12 31.48
N ASP A 206 -14.38 16.83 30.36
CA ASP A 206 -13.99 16.32 29.04
C ASP A 206 -12.46 16.16 28.94
N CYS A 207 -11.67 16.97 29.68
CA CYS A 207 -10.24 16.73 29.84
C CYS A 207 -9.93 15.73 30.98
N TYR A 208 -8.98 14.82 30.77
CA TYR A 208 -8.54 13.85 31.80
C TYR A 208 -7.96 14.53 33.06
N ASP A 209 -7.36 15.70 32.89
CA ASP A 209 -6.82 16.52 33.99
C ASP A 209 -7.84 17.54 34.53
N GLY A 210 -9.06 17.55 34.00
CA GLY A 210 -10.14 18.48 34.34
C GLY A 210 -9.81 19.95 34.07
N SER A 211 -8.86 20.21 33.16
CA SER A 211 -8.39 21.57 32.88
C SER A 211 -9.44 22.46 32.20
N ASP A 212 -10.37 21.85 31.48
CA ASP A 212 -11.56 22.44 30.84
C ASP A 212 -12.60 22.98 31.84
N GLU A 213 -12.60 22.47 33.06
CA GLU A 213 -13.49 22.87 34.16
C GLU A 213 -12.71 23.50 35.32
N SER A 214 -11.47 23.91 35.07
CA SER A 214 -10.64 24.52 36.10
C SER A 214 -11.12 25.93 36.44
N SER A 215 -11.13 26.26 37.73
CA SER A 215 -11.47 27.59 38.23
C SER A 215 -10.62 28.68 37.57
N ASP A 216 -9.33 28.44 37.35
CA ASP A 216 -8.41 29.39 36.69
C ASP A 216 -8.78 29.73 35.24
N LEU A 217 -9.58 28.87 34.58
CA LEU A 217 -10.08 29.04 33.22
C LEU A 217 -11.50 29.62 33.20
N CYS A 218 -12.41 29.06 33.99
CA CYS A 218 -13.82 29.46 34.03
C CYS A 218 -14.08 30.76 34.82
N ASP A 219 -13.21 31.11 35.76
CA ASP A 219 -13.32 32.34 36.56
C ASP A 219 -12.82 33.59 35.79
N LYS A 220 -12.26 33.43 34.58
CA LYS A 220 -11.63 34.53 33.82
C LYS A 220 -12.52 35.25 32.81
N LYS A 221 -13.84 35.12 32.89
CA LYS A 221 -14.72 36.16 32.33
C LYS A 221 -14.87 37.26 33.37
N ASN A 222 -13.97 38.24 33.33
CA ASN A 222 -14.16 39.49 34.07
C ASN A 222 -15.41 40.18 33.53
N CYS A 223 -16.55 39.94 34.18
CA CYS A 223 -17.73 40.76 34.01
C CYS A 223 -17.35 42.21 34.32
N THR A 224 -17.92 43.15 33.55
CA THR A 224 -17.70 44.58 33.84
C THR A 224 -18.22 44.92 35.24
N SER A 225 -17.82 46.06 35.81
CA SER A 225 -18.28 46.49 37.15
C SER A 225 -19.80 46.66 37.28
N GLU A 226 -20.54 46.58 36.17
CA GLU A 226 -22.00 46.68 36.08
C GLU A 226 -22.68 45.34 35.77
N GLN A 227 -21.95 44.23 35.94
CA GLN A 227 -22.42 42.88 35.64
C GLN A 227 -22.14 41.92 36.79
N PHE A 228 -23.05 40.95 36.97
CA PHE A 228 -22.91 39.86 37.90
C PHE A 228 -22.53 38.59 37.13
N GLN A 229 -21.58 37.82 37.67
CA GLN A 229 -21.12 36.56 37.07
C GLN A 229 -21.90 35.38 37.69
N CYS A 230 -22.61 34.64 36.84
CA CYS A 230 -23.26 33.39 37.21
C CYS A 230 -22.22 32.41 37.75
N LYS A 231 -22.54 31.76 38.87
CA LYS A 231 -21.57 30.95 39.63
C LYS A 231 -21.13 29.70 38.90
N LEU A 232 -22.03 29.05 38.16
CA LEU A 232 -21.74 27.80 37.45
C LEU A 232 -21.36 28.03 35.98
N SER A 233 -22.13 28.84 35.25
CA SER A 233 -21.91 29.05 33.81
C SER A 233 -20.84 30.11 33.51
N GLY A 234 -20.47 30.94 34.49
CA GLY A 234 -19.57 32.08 34.28
C GLY A 234 -20.15 33.16 33.35
N GLU A 235 -21.45 33.10 33.02
CA GLU A 235 -22.12 34.11 32.21
C GLU A 235 -22.28 35.43 32.98
N CYS A 236 -22.17 36.54 32.26
CA CYS A 236 -22.32 37.88 32.83
C CYS A 236 -23.73 38.41 32.57
N ILE A 237 -24.56 38.48 33.61
CA ILE A 237 -25.85 39.16 33.56
C ILE A 237 -25.69 40.61 34.01
N ASN A 238 -26.62 41.49 33.65
CA ASN A 238 -26.57 42.87 34.12
C ASN A 238 -26.82 42.93 35.63
N SER A 239 -26.18 43.85 36.37
CA SER A 239 -26.50 44.06 37.79
C SER A 239 -27.98 44.40 38.03
N SER A 240 -28.72 44.89 37.02
CA SER A 240 -30.17 45.10 37.12
C SER A 240 -30.99 43.80 37.13
N GLN A 241 -30.39 42.69 36.72
CA GLN A 241 -30.99 41.35 36.66
C GLN A 241 -30.60 40.51 37.88
N LEU A 242 -29.80 41.07 38.79
CA LEU A 242 -29.47 40.44 40.05
C LEU A 242 -30.62 40.69 41.03
N CYS A 243 -31.25 39.63 41.53
CA CYS A 243 -32.32 39.69 42.52
C CYS A 243 -33.57 40.44 42.03
N ASP A 244 -33.90 40.29 40.75
CA ASP A 244 -35.09 40.90 40.15
C ASP A 244 -36.33 39.98 40.18
N GLY A 245 -36.16 38.77 40.73
CA GLY A 245 -37.19 37.76 40.88
C GLY A 245 -37.34 36.84 39.67
N VAL A 246 -36.45 36.94 38.69
CA VAL A 246 -36.41 36.09 37.49
C VAL A 246 -35.03 35.46 37.37
N ALA A 247 -34.98 34.13 37.24
CA ALA A 247 -33.72 33.42 37.03
C ALA A 247 -33.16 33.71 35.62
N HIS A 248 -32.03 34.41 35.59
CA HIS A 248 -31.26 34.72 34.39
C HIS A 248 -30.00 33.85 34.28
N CYS A 249 -29.49 33.33 35.39
CA CYS A 249 -28.46 32.31 35.36
C CYS A 249 -29.08 30.91 35.26
N ASP A 250 -28.47 30.01 34.48
CA ASP A 250 -28.91 28.60 34.36
C ASP A 250 -28.88 27.85 35.71
N ASP A 251 -28.02 28.28 36.63
CA ASP A 251 -27.93 27.76 38.00
C ASP A 251 -28.76 28.54 39.01
N GLY A 252 -29.48 29.58 38.58
CA GLY A 252 -30.26 30.49 39.43
C GLY A 252 -29.44 31.25 40.47
N SER A 253 -28.12 31.36 40.27
CA SER A 253 -27.20 32.00 41.22
C SER A 253 -27.44 33.51 41.39
N ASP A 254 -28.16 34.12 40.45
CA ASP A 254 -28.61 35.51 40.48
C ASP A 254 -29.81 35.76 41.42
N GLU A 255 -30.52 34.72 41.83
CA GLU A 255 -31.67 34.78 42.73
C GLU A 255 -31.41 34.08 44.08
N ASP A 256 -30.15 33.77 44.37
CA ASP A 256 -29.75 33.11 45.62
C ASP A 256 -29.94 34.08 46.81
N LYS A 257 -30.61 33.60 47.86
CA LYS A 257 -30.84 34.36 49.09
C LYS A 257 -29.55 34.81 49.76
N ASP A 258 -28.47 34.04 49.62
CA ASP A 258 -27.15 34.41 50.17
C ASP A 258 -26.51 35.60 49.42
N LYS A 259 -27.00 35.92 48.22
CA LYS A 259 -26.57 37.08 47.41
C LYS A 259 -27.57 38.23 47.43
N CYS A 260 -28.86 37.93 47.59
CA CYS A 260 -29.95 38.88 47.45
C CYS A 260 -30.38 39.63 48.71
N GLY A 261 -29.97 39.17 49.90
CA GLY A 261 -30.22 39.88 51.17
C GLY A 261 -31.65 39.79 51.68
#